data_AF-A0A4R4E8D3-F1
#
_entry.id   AF-A0A4R4E8D3-F1
#
_cell.length_a   1.000
_cell.length_b   1.000
_cell.length_c   1.000
_cell.angle_alpha   90.00
_cell.angle_beta   90.00
_cell.angle_gamma   90.00
#
_symmetry.space_group_name_H-M   'P 1'
#
loop_
_entity.id
_entity.type
_entity.pdbx_description
1 polymer ?
#
loop_
_entity_poly.entity_id
_entity_poly.type
_entity_poly.pdbx_seq_one_letter_code
_entity_poly.pdbx_strand_id
1 'polypeptide(L)'
;MKGKPVTGFRFNLTASSRTMLRTLFLFALVSLLASYPSNAQESSAAPLSADTSYADNPRTPLEATFLTAPRLAELEAGRFLVYELQLVNFIRQTLLLDGVEVFSSAGKNAPMDKISGERLRNSLRNMGAQDDSLALQLAYGSRSTLFIWLPVPAGTLPTTLYHRLLIGGSRKYALTLSPLAVPKRATPLLLDPPLRGTWVTAQGSDPGLASKEGHNKLLYPYGGSVRVPQRFAYDWAMLGADGKAYHGDSTRNENYAGFGAPVYAVADGIVADAQEDVPENVPPLMTVPRTAKNVTGNFIVLSLENGMSVFYGHLHTRSLTVRKGQAVRKGQIIARVGNTGNSSGAHLHFQVNAGNHFWDEGQPFLFRVYKKVGKLSPADVSRWSDEGEAWNAFRPVQVQRRLMPVYGDVLQFGD
;
A
#
# COMPACT_ATOMS: atom_id res chain seq x y z
N MET A 1 8.65 -10.37 77.14
CA MET A 1 9.51 -9.22 76.77
C MET A 1 9.57 -9.21 75.25
N LYS A 2 8.65 -8.53 74.55
CA LYS A 2 8.66 -7.13 74.08
C LYS A 2 9.78 -6.79 73.07
N GLY A 3 9.42 -6.79 71.78
CA GLY A 3 10.12 -6.14 70.68
C GLY A 3 9.14 -5.94 69.51
N LYS A 4 8.80 -4.68 69.23
CA LYS A 4 7.75 -4.22 68.28
C LYS A 4 8.16 -4.40 66.80
N PRO A 5 7.18 -4.35 65.88
CA PRO A 5 7.31 -3.43 64.76
C PRO A 5 6.13 -2.47 64.61
N VAL A 6 6.56 -1.24 64.33
CA VAL A 6 6.00 -0.05 63.68
C VAL A 6 4.56 -0.10 63.13
N THR A 7 3.85 0.96 63.53
CA THR A 7 2.51 1.46 63.19
C THR A 7 2.25 1.66 61.70
N GLY A 8 1.19 1.03 61.19
CA GLY A 8 0.49 1.42 59.97
C GLY A 8 -0.79 2.20 60.33
N PHE A 9 -0.89 3.43 59.84
CA PHE A 9 -2.05 4.30 59.99
C PHE A 9 -3.26 3.73 59.24
N ARG A 10 -4.42 3.64 59.92
CA ARG A 10 -5.74 3.51 59.30
C ARG A 10 -6.28 4.91 58.98
N PHE A 11 -6.87 5.09 57.81
CA PHE A 11 -8.03 5.96 57.65
C PHE A 11 -9.05 5.27 56.74
N ASN A 12 -10.23 5.02 57.30
CA ASN A 12 -11.46 4.71 56.59
C ASN A 12 -11.87 5.94 55.80
N LEU A 13 -12.31 5.77 54.55
CA LEU A 13 -13.24 6.68 53.91
C LEU A 13 -14.26 5.89 53.10
N THR A 14 -15.50 6.06 53.53
CA THR A 14 -16.75 5.54 53.00
C THR A 14 -17.07 6.09 51.62
N ALA A 15 -17.80 5.30 50.83
CA ALA A 15 -18.34 5.61 49.52
C ALA A 15 -19.23 6.87 49.50
N SER A 16 -19.23 7.60 48.38
CA SER A 16 -20.45 7.99 47.64
C SER A 16 -20.17 8.76 46.33
N SER A 17 -20.90 8.34 45.29
CA SER A 17 -21.51 9.13 44.20
C SER A 17 -20.66 9.92 43.17
N ARG A 18 -20.59 9.32 41.97
CA ARG A 18 -20.96 9.86 40.63
C ARG A 18 -20.42 11.24 40.19
N THR A 19 -19.57 11.15 39.17
CA THR A 19 -19.03 12.23 38.33
C THR A 19 -19.79 12.32 37.00
N MET A 20 -20.20 13.53 36.62
CA MET A 20 -20.48 14.06 35.25
C MET A 20 -20.94 15.52 35.44
N LEU A 21 -20.69 16.53 34.61
CA LEU A 21 -19.90 16.77 33.41
C LEU A 21 -19.94 18.31 33.18
N ARG A 22 -18.99 18.84 32.38
CA ARG A 22 -19.02 20.11 31.60
C ARG A 22 -18.53 21.40 32.26
N THR A 23 -17.33 21.81 31.86
CA THR A 23 -16.96 23.23 31.72
C THR A 23 -16.50 23.46 30.29
N LEU A 24 -17.30 24.20 29.52
CA LEU A 24 -16.95 24.75 28.21
C LEU A 24 -15.91 25.86 28.41
N PHE A 25 -14.80 25.84 27.66
CA PHE A 25 -13.97 27.02 27.47
C PHE A 25 -14.39 27.72 26.18
N LEU A 26 -14.85 28.95 26.36
CA LEU A 26 -15.25 29.92 25.34
C LEU A 26 -14.00 30.73 24.95
N PHE A 27 -13.61 30.75 23.67
CA PHE A 27 -12.76 31.82 23.13
C PHE A 27 -13.46 32.44 21.92
N ALA A 28 -13.63 33.76 22.03
CA ALA A 28 -14.42 34.60 21.16
C ALA A 28 -13.75 34.82 19.79
N LEU A 29 -14.56 34.68 18.73
CA LEU A 29 -14.23 35.15 17.39
C LEU A 29 -14.84 36.56 17.25
N VAL A 30 -14.01 37.59 17.29
CA VAL A 30 -14.42 38.95 16.93
C VAL A 30 -14.13 39.14 15.44
N SER A 31 -15.20 39.07 14.65
CA SER A 31 -15.23 39.52 13.26
C SER A 31 -15.32 41.04 13.20
N LEU A 32 -14.31 41.69 12.61
CA LEU A 32 -14.41 43.08 12.19
C LEU A 32 -14.16 43.16 10.67
N LEU A 33 -15.23 43.47 9.95
CA LEU A 33 -15.23 43.87 8.55
C LEU A 33 -14.65 45.30 8.45
N ALA A 34 -13.58 45.45 7.67
CA ALA A 34 -13.15 46.75 7.15
C ALA A 34 -12.81 46.59 5.67
N SER A 35 -13.61 47.28 4.85
CA SER A 35 -13.48 47.40 3.40
C SER A 35 -12.31 48.34 3.01
N TYR A 36 -11.93 48.28 1.73
CA TYR A 36 -11.02 49.15 0.94
C TYR A 36 -9.56 48.68 0.74
N PRO A 37 -8.91 49.06 -0.38
CA PRO A 37 -9.30 48.87 -1.77
C PRO A 37 -8.26 48.03 -2.55
N SER A 38 -8.70 47.49 -3.68
CA SER A 38 -7.86 46.80 -4.66
C SER A 38 -6.77 47.73 -5.22
N ASN A 39 -5.51 47.51 -4.85
CA ASN A 39 -4.35 47.83 -5.67
C ASN A 39 -3.12 47.09 -5.14
N ALA A 40 -2.97 45.84 -5.55
CA ALA A 40 -1.66 45.21 -5.62
C ALA A 40 -1.36 45.04 -7.12
N GLN A 41 -0.49 45.90 -7.63
CA GLN A 41 0.19 45.70 -8.90
C GLN A 41 0.66 44.25 -8.97
N GLU A 42 0.16 43.52 -9.97
CA GLU A 42 0.79 42.30 -10.44
C GLU A 42 2.24 42.64 -10.76
N SER A 43 3.14 42.29 -9.84
CA SER A 43 4.53 42.05 -10.17
C SER A 43 4.51 40.86 -11.11
N SER A 44 4.44 41.16 -12.40
CA SER A 44 4.78 40.27 -13.49
C SER A 44 6.21 39.80 -13.23
N ALA A 45 6.34 38.71 -12.46
CA ALA A 45 7.54 37.90 -12.45
C ALA A 45 7.74 37.46 -13.89
N ALA A 46 8.71 38.09 -14.56
CA ALA A 46 9.17 37.66 -15.86
C ALA A 46 9.38 36.13 -15.82
N PRO A 47 8.96 35.39 -16.85
CA PRO A 47 9.16 33.96 -16.86
C PRO A 47 10.66 33.70 -16.72
N LEU A 48 11.07 33.05 -15.63
CA LEU A 48 12.41 32.53 -15.47
C LEU A 48 12.69 31.68 -16.72
N SER A 49 13.59 32.17 -17.57
CA SER A 49 13.99 31.48 -18.78
C SER A 49 14.40 30.05 -18.41
N ALA A 50 13.70 29.09 -18.99
CA ALA A 50 13.91 27.67 -18.76
C ALA A 50 15.25 27.23 -19.37
N ASP A 51 16.36 27.54 -18.71
CA ASP A 51 17.60 26.83 -18.96
C ASP A 51 17.44 25.43 -18.35
N THR A 52 16.99 24.52 -19.21
CA THR A 52 16.64 23.11 -18.92
C THR A 52 17.83 22.18 -19.08
N SER A 53 19.03 22.72 -19.32
CA SER A 53 20.22 21.93 -19.61
C SER A 53 20.83 21.40 -18.31
N TYR A 54 20.79 20.07 -18.14
CA TYR A 54 21.57 19.37 -17.13
C TYR A 54 22.91 18.98 -17.77
N ALA A 55 24.02 19.42 -17.19
CA ALA A 55 25.34 18.99 -17.65
C ALA A 55 25.59 17.52 -17.29
N ASP A 56 26.22 16.76 -18.19
CA ASP A 56 26.68 15.40 -17.89
C ASP A 56 27.85 15.46 -16.89
N ASN A 57 27.76 14.71 -15.79
CA ASN A 57 28.81 14.64 -14.79
C ASN A 57 29.16 13.18 -14.46
N PRO A 58 30.38 12.70 -14.79
CA PRO A 58 30.78 11.32 -14.55
C PRO A 58 31.10 11.03 -13.08
N ARG A 59 31.21 12.03 -12.19
CA ARG A 59 31.30 11.77 -10.74
C ARG A 59 29.91 11.42 -10.22
N THR A 60 29.77 10.22 -9.66
CA THR A 60 28.56 9.69 -9.03
C THR A 60 28.58 9.95 -7.51
N PRO A 61 28.07 11.09 -7.01
CA PRO A 61 27.92 11.29 -5.56
C PRO A 61 26.81 10.42 -4.95
N LEU A 62 25.99 9.82 -5.81
CA LEU A 62 24.92 8.90 -5.48
C LEU A 62 25.30 7.50 -5.93
N GLU A 63 25.17 6.53 -5.03
CA GLU A 63 24.98 5.14 -5.43
C GLU A 63 23.52 4.95 -5.81
N ALA A 64 23.28 4.20 -6.89
CA ALA A 64 21.95 3.93 -7.40
C ALA A 64 21.82 2.44 -7.77
N THR A 65 20.97 1.72 -7.04
CA THR A 65 20.86 0.26 -7.12
C THR A 65 19.40 -0.16 -7.29
N PHE A 66 19.11 -1.02 -8.27
CA PHE A 66 17.75 -1.55 -8.46
C PHE A 66 17.50 -2.71 -7.48
N LEU A 67 16.38 -2.67 -6.74
CA LEU A 67 16.06 -3.72 -5.77
C LEU A 67 15.60 -5.01 -6.45
N THR A 68 14.84 -4.88 -7.53
CA THR A 68 14.30 -6.01 -8.29
C THR A 68 14.32 -5.75 -9.79
N ALA A 69 14.31 -6.82 -10.57
CA ALA A 69 14.07 -6.74 -12.00
C ALA A 69 12.62 -6.29 -12.27
N PRO A 70 12.36 -5.47 -13.32
CA PRO A 70 11.03 -5.00 -13.64
C PRO A 70 10.00 -6.11 -13.82
N ARG A 71 8.81 -5.90 -13.23
CA ARG A 71 7.66 -6.81 -13.34
C ARG A 71 6.54 -6.15 -14.11
N LEU A 72 5.90 -6.90 -15.00
CA LEU A 72 4.75 -6.41 -15.76
C LEU A 72 3.49 -6.46 -14.88
N ALA A 73 2.86 -5.32 -14.66
CA ALA A 73 1.51 -5.20 -14.10
C ALA A 73 0.54 -4.76 -15.20
N GLU A 74 -0.67 -5.32 -15.21
CA GLU A 74 -1.72 -4.97 -16.16
C GLU A 74 -2.98 -4.56 -15.40
N LEU A 75 -3.35 -3.30 -15.57
CA LEU A 75 -4.49 -2.64 -14.94
C LEU A 75 -5.42 -2.10 -16.03
N GLU A 76 -6.63 -1.68 -15.66
CA GLU A 76 -7.55 -0.99 -16.58
C GLU A 76 -6.90 0.23 -17.25
N ALA A 77 -6.07 0.98 -16.52
CA ALA A 77 -5.37 2.16 -17.02
C ALA A 77 -4.23 1.85 -18.02
N GLY A 78 -3.84 0.56 -18.17
CA GLY A 78 -2.80 0.13 -19.08
C GLY A 78 -1.77 -0.81 -18.45
N ARG A 79 -0.60 -0.89 -19.10
CA ARG A 79 0.50 -1.78 -18.74
C ARG A 79 1.63 -1.00 -18.11
N PHE A 80 2.23 -1.56 -17.06
CA PHE A 80 3.30 -0.92 -16.31
C PHE A 80 4.45 -1.89 -16.05
N LEU A 81 5.69 -1.41 -16.20
CA LEU A 81 6.85 -2.06 -15.63
C LEU A 81 7.08 -1.49 -14.23
N VAL A 82 7.01 -2.35 -13.22
CA VAL A 82 7.07 -1.99 -11.79
C VAL A 82 8.39 -2.48 -11.19
N TYR A 83 9.11 -1.57 -10.54
CA TYR A 83 10.41 -1.83 -9.90
C TYR A 83 10.81 -0.66 -8.99
N GLU A 84 11.83 -0.86 -8.18
CA GLU A 84 12.33 0.14 -7.25
C GLU A 84 13.79 0.47 -7.52
N LEU A 85 14.09 1.77 -7.43
CA LEU A 85 15.44 2.30 -7.48
C LEU A 85 15.82 2.83 -6.10
N GLN A 86 16.88 2.29 -5.54
CA GLN A 86 17.45 2.72 -4.29
C GLN A 86 18.60 3.69 -4.52
N LEU A 87 18.60 4.79 -3.76
CA LEU A 87 19.60 5.85 -3.83
C LEU A 87 20.27 6.00 -2.47
N VAL A 88 21.60 6.10 -2.47
CA VAL A 88 22.39 6.42 -1.26
C VAL A 88 23.33 7.58 -1.59
N ASN A 89 23.30 8.63 -0.75
CA ASN A 89 24.17 9.78 -0.92
C ASN A 89 25.47 9.66 -0.12
N PHE A 90 26.60 9.65 -0.81
CA PHE A 90 27.94 9.50 -0.24
C PHE A 90 28.68 10.82 0.01
N ILE A 91 28.10 11.96 -0.38
CA ILE A 91 28.71 13.27 -0.15
C ILE A 91 27.98 14.02 0.96
N ARG A 92 28.73 14.85 1.70
CA ARG A 92 28.19 15.65 2.82
C ARG A 92 27.22 16.76 2.39
N GLN A 93 27.04 16.96 1.09
CA GLN A 93 26.08 17.89 0.53
C GLN A 93 24.72 17.20 0.36
N THR A 94 23.66 17.85 0.83
CA THR A 94 22.29 17.45 0.50
C THR A 94 22.03 17.69 -0.99
N LEU A 95 21.61 16.64 -1.68
CA LEU A 95 21.23 16.71 -3.10
C LEU A 95 19.71 16.83 -3.22
N LEU A 96 19.23 17.52 -4.25
CA LEU A 96 17.81 17.58 -4.57
C LEU A 96 17.52 16.70 -5.78
N LEU A 97 16.60 15.75 -5.67
CA LEU A 97 16.15 14.99 -6.83
C LEU A 97 15.01 15.76 -7.52
N ASP A 98 15.31 16.37 -8.67
CA ASP A 98 14.34 17.16 -9.45
C ASP A 98 13.49 16.25 -10.36
N GLY A 99 14.05 15.12 -10.80
CA GLY A 99 13.36 14.20 -11.68
C GLY A 99 14.13 12.92 -12.00
N VAL A 100 13.41 11.97 -12.59
CA VAL A 100 13.98 10.77 -13.19
C VAL A 100 13.42 10.61 -14.60
N GLU A 101 14.32 10.42 -15.56
CA GLU A 101 13.98 10.13 -16.95
C GLU A 101 14.31 8.67 -17.26
N VAL A 102 13.41 7.99 -17.95
CA VAL A 102 13.55 6.56 -18.29
C VAL A 102 13.52 6.37 -19.80
N PHE A 103 14.42 5.57 -20.33
CA PHE A 103 14.60 5.33 -21.77
C PHE A 103 14.61 3.83 -22.11
N SER A 104 14.13 3.47 -23.30
CA SER A 104 14.19 2.09 -23.84
C SER A 104 15.52 1.73 -24.51
N SER A 105 16.39 2.71 -24.77
CA SER A 105 17.68 2.51 -25.41
C SER A 105 18.66 3.61 -25.00
N ALA A 106 19.95 3.28 -24.99
CA ALA A 106 21.01 4.23 -24.69
C ALA A 106 21.01 5.40 -25.68
N GLY A 107 21.36 6.60 -25.20
CA GLY A 107 21.63 7.76 -26.07
C GLY A 107 20.42 8.38 -26.78
N LYS A 108 19.18 8.01 -26.41
CA LYS A 108 17.99 8.70 -26.91
C LYS A 108 17.75 10.01 -26.16
N ASN A 109 17.35 11.04 -26.90
CA ASN A 109 17.01 12.35 -26.33
C ASN A 109 15.58 12.41 -25.78
N ALA A 110 14.68 11.55 -26.26
CA ALA A 110 13.28 11.50 -25.80
C ALA A 110 13.08 10.34 -24.80
N PRO A 111 12.78 10.64 -23.53
CA PRO A 111 12.46 9.61 -22.55
C PRO A 111 11.10 8.97 -22.83
N MET A 112 10.95 7.69 -22.47
CA MET A 112 9.66 7.01 -22.40
C MET A 112 8.75 7.61 -21.33
N ASP A 113 9.36 8.03 -20.22
CA ASP A 113 8.66 8.63 -19.10
C ASP A 113 9.58 9.58 -18.33
N LYS A 114 8.97 10.60 -17.73
CA LYS A 114 9.62 11.55 -16.84
C LYS A 114 8.83 11.66 -15.54
N ILE A 115 9.47 11.28 -14.44
CA ILE A 115 8.92 11.33 -13.09
C ILE A 115 9.47 12.57 -12.40
N SER A 116 8.64 13.59 -12.19
CA SER A 116 9.02 14.87 -11.57
C SER A 116 7.87 15.46 -10.74
N GLY A 117 8.13 16.54 -10.00
CA GLY A 117 7.12 17.28 -9.25
C GLY A 117 6.40 16.44 -8.20
N GLU A 118 5.07 16.55 -8.13
CA GLU A 118 4.26 15.82 -7.16
C GLU A 118 4.33 14.30 -7.35
N ARG A 119 4.34 13.82 -8.60
CA ARG A 119 4.49 12.38 -8.90
C ARG A 119 5.79 11.83 -8.32
N LEU A 120 6.89 12.57 -8.44
CA LEU A 120 8.16 12.18 -7.82
C LEU A 120 8.07 12.19 -6.30
N ARG A 121 7.48 13.23 -5.70
CA ARG A 121 7.30 13.35 -4.25
C ARG A 121 6.49 12.18 -3.68
N ASN A 122 5.49 11.69 -4.41
CA ASN A 122 4.64 10.58 -4.00
C ASN A 122 5.28 9.20 -4.26
N SER A 123 6.24 9.14 -5.17
CA SER A 123 6.95 7.90 -5.55
C SER A 123 8.24 7.69 -4.74
N LEU A 124 8.77 8.72 -4.09
CA LEU A 124 10.03 8.66 -3.34
C LEU A 124 9.76 8.52 -1.85
N ARG A 125 10.36 7.49 -1.24
CA ARG A 125 10.41 7.32 0.22
C ARG A 125 11.83 7.52 0.71
N ASN A 126 12.05 8.53 1.54
CA ASN A 126 13.34 8.80 2.16
C ASN A 126 13.37 8.20 3.57
N MET A 127 14.25 7.22 3.81
CA MET A 127 14.35 6.48 5.09
C MET A 127 15.03 7.26 6.23
N GLY A 128 15.26 8.56 6.06
CA GLY A 128 15.71 9.47 7.11
C GLY A 128 14.96 10.80 7.19
N ALA A 129 13.94 11.02 6.35
CA ALA A 129 13.17 12.26 6.38
C ALA A 129 12.17 12.24 7.55
N GLN A 130 12.22 13.27 8.40
CA GLN A 130 11.30 13.44 9.53
C GLN A 130 9.97 14.11 9.13
N ASP A 131 9.92 14.74 7.94
CA ASP A 131 8.71 15.34 7.39
C ASP A 131 8.69 15.34 5.86
N ASP A 132 7.51 15.68 5.33
CA ASP A 132 7.19 15.65 3.90
C ASP A 132 7.82 16.76 3.07
N SER A 133 8.26 17.85 3.69
CA SER A 133 8.93 18.96 3.01
C SER A 133 10.30 18.51 2.48
N LEU A 134 10.93 17.57 3.19
CA LEU A 134 12.25 17.00 2.89
C LEU A 134 12.20 15.79 1.95
N ALA A 135 11.01 15.42 1.44
CA ALA A 135 10.82 14.17 0.68
C ALA A 135 11.79 14.02 -0.53
N LEU A 136 12.13 15.13 -1.20
CA LEU A 136 13.04 15.14 -2.36
C LEU A 136 14.51 15.41 -2.01
N GLN A 137 14.82 15.67 -0.74
CA GLN A 137 16.16 15.96 -0.28
C GLN A 137 16.90 14.67 0.06
N LEU A 138 17.93 14.36 -0.71
CA LEU A 138 18.84 13.25 -0.47
C LEU A 138 19.95 13.73 0.46
N ALA A 139 19.71 13.70 1.77
CA ALA A 139 20.70 14.08 2.78
C ALA A 139 21.89 13.10 2.79
N TYR A 140 23.03 13.55 3.31
CA TYR A 140 24.22 12.70 3.44
C TYR A 140 23.93 11.42 4.24
N GLY A 141 24.33 10.26 3.71
CA GLY A 141 24.10 8.96 4.31
C GLY A 141 22.63 8.51 4.30
N SER A 142 21.72 9.32 3.76
CA SER A 142 20.32 8.92 3.64
C SER A 142 20.15 7.87 2.55
N ARG A 143 19.20 6.96 2.81
CA ARG A 143 18.76 5.93 1.88
C ARG A 143 17.36 6.28 1.40
N SER A 144 17.21 6.50 0.12
CA SER A 144 15.91 6.79 -0.50
C SER A 144 15.52 5.68 -1.47
N THR A 145 14.24 5.35 -1.55
CA THR A 145 13.72 4.36 -2.49
C THR A 145 12.65 5.01 -3.34
N LEU A 146 12.87 5.02 -4.65
CA LEU A 146 11.93 5.46 -5.65
C LEU A 146 11.15 4.25 -6.17
N PHE A 147 9.83 4.27 -6.00
CA PHE A 147 8.91 3.25 -6.49
C PHE A 147 8.43 3.65 -7.89
N ILE A 148 8.81 2.89 -8.91
CA ILE A 148 8.56 3.26 -10.31
C ILE A 148 7.46 2.38 -10.87
N TRP A 149 6.38 3.02 -11.31
CA TRP A 149 5.39 2.45 -12.22
C TRP A 149 5.59 3.09 -13.59
N LEU A 150 6.39 2.44 -14.43
CA LEU A 150 6.72 2.93 -15.77
C LEU A 150 5.63 2.51 -16.76
N PRO A 151 4.81 3.42 -17.30
CA PRO A 151 3.86 3.08 -18.35
C PRO A 151 4.60 2.55 -19.58
N VAL A 152 4.08 1.48 -20.18
CA VAL A 152 4.63 0.87 -21.39
C VAL A 152 3.55 0.69 -22.45
N PRO A 153 3.88 0.88 -23.74
CA PRO A 153 2.91 0.73 -24.81
C PRO A 153 2.41 -0.71 -24.94
N ALA A 154 1.27 -0.87 -25.62
CA ALA A 154 0.84 -2.18 -26.08
C ALA A 154 1.91 -2.78 -27.02
N GLY A 155 2.16 -4.09 -26.91
CA GLY A 155 3.15 -4.80 -27.72
C GLY A 155 4.42 -5.20 -26.97
N THR A 156 5.54 -5.23 -27.70
CA THR A 156 6.83 -5.75 -27.22
C THR A 156 7.42 -4.84 -26.15
N LEU A 157 7.80 -5.43 -25.02
CA LEU A 157 8.47 -4.71 -23.94
C LEU A 157 9.91 -4.37 -24.35
N PRO A 158 10.46 -3.24 -23.87
CA PRO A 158 11.90 -3.01 -23.98
C PRO A 158 12.65 -4.14 -23.29
N THR A 159 13.80 -4.54 -23.82
CA THR A 159 14.68 -5.56 -23.21
C THR A 159 15.62 -4.97 -22.17
N THR A 160 15.84 -3.66 -22.23
CA THR A 160 16.72 -2.90 -21.34
C THR A 160 16.10 -1.52 -21.10
N LEU A 161 16.23 -1.04 -19.86
CA LEU A 161 15.90 0.32 -19.48
C LEU A 161 17.17 1.08 -19.10
N TYR A 162 17.18 2.38 -19.38
CA TYR A 162 18.22 3.31 -18.97
C TYR A 162 17.57 4.44 -18.18
N HIS A 163 18.28 4.95 -17.17
CA HIS A 163 17.76 5.96 -16.27
C HIS A 163 18.71 7.12 -16.19
N ARG A 164 18.16 8.33 -16.15
CA ARG A 164 18.89 9.57 -15.90
C ARG A 164 18.27 10.28 -14.71
N LEU A 165 19.03 10.43 -13.63
CA LEU A 165 18.64 11.20 -12.47
C LEU A 165 18.95 12.67 -12.71
N LEU A 166 17.95 13.52 -12.56
CA LEU A 166 18.08 14.96 -12.68
C LEU A 166 18.33 15.52 -11.28
N ILE A 167 19.56 15.95 -11.01
CA ILE A 167 19.97 16.44 -9.70
C ILE A 167 19.98 17.97 -9.71
N GLY A 168 19.20 18.55 -8.81
CA GLY A 168 19.07 19.98 -8.58
C GLY A 168 19.98 20.51 -7.46
N GLY A 169 19.77 21.77 -7.11
CA GLY A 169 20.53 22.50 -6.09
C GLY A 169 21.39 23.61 -6.70
N SER A 170 22.54 23.91 -6.08
CA SER A 170 23.44 24.99 -6.52
C SER A 170 24.12 24.70 -7.87
N ARG A 171 24.20 23.42 -8.27
CA ARG A 171 24.60 22.99 -9.60
C ARG A 171 23.63 21.92 -10.08
N LYS A 172 23.08 22.10 -11.28
CA LYS A 172 22.23 21.12 -11.95
C LYS A 172 23.08 20.19 -12.81
N TYR A 173 22.93 18.88 -12.61
CA TYR A 173 23.61 17.89 -13.43
C TYR A 173 22.78 16.60 -13.55
N ALA A 174 23.03 15.86 -14.62
CA ALA A 174 22.38 14.60 -14.88
C ALA A 174 23.32 13.44 -14.54
N LEU A 175 22.77 12.40 -13.90
CA LEU A 175 23.47 11.16 -13.64
C LEU A 175 22.83 10.01 -14.41
N THR A 176 23.55 9.48 -15.38
CA THR A 176 23.14 8.28 -16.13
C THR A 176 23.52 7.02 -15.35
N LEU A 177 22.54 6.15 -15.13
CA LEU A 177 22.72 4.91 -14.38
C LEU A 177 23.13 3.75 -15.29
N SER A 178 23.60 2.67 -14.67
CA SER A 178 23.81 1.40 -15.35
C SER A 178 22.47 0.86 -15.93
N PRO A 179 22.52 0.15 -17.07
CA PRO A 179 21.32 -0.40 -17.70
C PRO A 179 20.62 -1.43 -16.79
N LEU A 180 19.30 -1.40 -16.79
CA LEU A 180 18.45 -2.37 -16.11
C LEU A 180 17.87 -3.35 -17.14
N ALA A 181 18.20 -4.64 -17.01
CA ALA A 181 17.62 -5.67 -17.85
C ALA A 181 16.12 -5.87 -17.52
N VAL A 182 15.30 -5.94 -18.56
CA VAL A 182 13.88 -6.28 -18.45
C VAL A 182 13.72 -7.76 -18.79
N PRO A 183 13.15 -8.58 -17.89
CA PRO A 183 12.93 -10.00 -18.16
C PRO A 183 12.06 -10.21 -19.42
N LYS A 184 12.50 -11.12 -20.31
CA LYS A 184 11.87 -11.36 -21.64
C LYS A 184 10.37 -11.66 -21.58
N ARG A 185 9.89 -12.27 -20.50
CA ARG A 185 8.48 -12.32 -20.07
C ARG A 185 8.40 -13.14 -18.78
N ALA A 186 7.86 -12.55 -17.72
CA ALA A 186 7.18 -13.31 -16.68
C ALA A 186 5.71 -12.94 -16.81
N THR A 187 4.91 -13.79 -17.46
CA THR A 187 3.47 -13.56 -17.56
C THR A 187 2.92 -13.58 -16.13
N PRO A 188 2.21 -12.52 -15.70
CA PRO A 188 1.59 -12.51 -14.39
C PRO A 188 0.70 -13.74 -14.19
N LEU A 189 0.65 -14.23 -12.95
CA LEU A 189 -0.12 -15.42 -12.62
C LEU A 189 -1.62 -15.16 -12.85
N LEU A 190 -2.29 -16.05 -13.56
CA LEU A 190 -3.72 -15.96 -13.80
C LEU A 190 -4.51 -16.73 -12.74
N LEU A 191 -5.30 -16.00 -11.96
CA LEU A 191 -6.01 -16.50 -10.77
C LEU A 191 -7.53 -16.35 -10.90
N ASP A 192 -8.27 -17.17 -10.17
CA ASP A 192 -9.69 -16.94 -9.93
C ASP A 192 -9.88 -16.08 -8.66
N PRO A 193 -10.96 -15.30 -8.51
CA PRO A 193 -11.16 -14.48 -7.33
C PRO A 193 -11.28 -15.30 -6.03
N PRO A 194 -10.67 -14.84 -4.91
CA PRO A 194 -10.67 -15.57 -3.63
C PRO A 194 -11.96 -15.43 -2.83
N LEU A 195 -12.93 -14.65 -3.31
CA LEU A 195 -14.14 -14.24 -2.60
C LEU A 195 -15.37 -14.31 -3.51
N ARG A 196 -16.56 -14.13 -2.92
CA ARG A 196 -17.85 -14.03 -3.61
C ARG A 196 -18.66 -12.87 -3.05
N GLY A 197 -19.44 -12.18 -3.89
CA GLY A 197 -20.21 -10.99 -3.49
C GLY A 197 -19.55 -9.67 -3.89
N THR A 198 -19.99 -8.57 -3.27
CA THR A 198 -19.53 -7.20 -3.56
C THR A 198 -18.46 -6.76 -2.57
N TRP A 199 -17.29 -6.36 -3.07
CA TRP A 199 -16.11 -6.02 -2.28
C TRP A 199 -15.48 -4.74 -2.79
N VAL A 200 -15.09 -3.84 -1.89
CA VAL A 200 -14.23 -2.69 -2.24
C VAL A 200 -12.77 -3.08 -2.10
N THR A 201 -11.94 -2.61 -3.03
CA THR A 201 -10.47 -2.61 -2.86
C THR A 201 -10.08 -1.49 -1.90
N ALA A 202 -10.02 -1.83 -0.61
CA ALA A 202 -9.78 -0.89 0.48
C ALA A 202 -8.30 -0.48 0.61
N GLN A 203 -7.40 -1.38 0.23
CA GLN A 203 -6.01 -1.10 -0.11
C GLN A 203 -5.68 -1.90 -1.36
N GLY A 204 -4.81 -1.37 -2.22
CA GLY A 204 -4.45 -2.02 -3.47
C GLY A 204 -3.08 -1.60 -3.94
N SER A 205 -2.72 -2.03 -5.14
CA SER A 205 -1.45 -1.71 -5.77
C SER A 205 -1.69 -1.14 -7.16
N ASP A 206 -1.54 0.17 -7.29
CA ASP A 206 -1.75 0.90 -8.55
C ASP A 206 -0.83 2.15 -8.61
N PRO A 207 -0.61 2.72 -9.81
CA PRO A 207 0.31 3.85 -10.00
C PRO A 207 -0.18 5.17 -9.39
N GLY A 208 -1.46 5.25 -9.01
CA GLY A 208 -2.12 6.46 -8.53
C GLY A 208 -2.25 6.57 -7.01
N LEU A 209 -1.83 5.54 -6.26
CA LEU A 209 -1.90 5.56 -4.80
C LEU A 209 -1.00 6.65 -4.21
N ALA A 210 -1.67 7.75 -3.86
CA ALA A 210 -1.13 8.94 -3.21
C ALA A 210 -0.68 8.69 -1.76
N SER A 211 -1.10 7.59 -1.12
CA SER A 211 -0.66 7.29 0.23
C SER A 211 0.83 6.88 0.21
N LYS A 212 1.61 7.54 1.07
CA LYS A 212 3.03 7.20 1.29
C LYS A 212 3.21 5.87 2.03
N GLU A 213 2.12 5.33 2.55
CA GLU A 213 2.06 4.13 3.40
C GLU A 213 1.33 2.94 2.76
N GLY A 214 0.92 3.06 1.48
CA GLY A 214 0.30 1.94 0.77
C GLY A 214 1.20 0.71 0.71
N HIS A 215 0.60 -0.48 0.64
CA HIS A 215 1.30 -1.76 0.59
C HIS A 215 2.47 -1.79 -0.41
N ASN A 216 2.27 -1.15 -1.56
CA ASN A 216 3.25 -1.08 -2.65
C ASN A 216 4.55 -0.32 -2.31
N LYS A 217 4.62 0.34 -1.15
CA LYS A 217 5.78 1.13 -0.70
C LYS A 217 6.39 0.62 0.62
N LEU A 218 5.96 -0.54 1.11
CA LEU A 218 6.44 -1.11 2.38
C LEU A 218 7.72 -1.92 2.18
N LEU A 219 8.83 -1.37 2.67
CA LEU A 219 10.16 -1.97 2.65
C LEU A 219 10.40 -2.78 3.92
N TYR A 220 10.72 -4.06 3.77
CA TYR A 220 11.02 -4.96 4.89
C TYR A 220 12.42 -5.55 4.77
N PRO A 221 13.30 -5.36 5.77
CA PRO A 221 14.54 -6.12 5.85
C PRO A 221 14.23 -7.54 6.31
N TYR A 222 14.52 -8.54 5.48
CA TYR A 222 14.34 -9.95 5.79
C TYR A 222 15.51 -10.76 5.22
N GLY A 223 16.13 -11.60 6.06
CA GLY A 223 17.30 -12.40 5.66
C GLY A 223 18.49 -11.56 5.20
N GLY A 224 18.69 -10.37 5.78
CA GLY A 224 19.79 -9.45 5.43
C GLY A 224 19.57 -8.62 4.16
N SER A 225 18.45 -8.80 3.45
CA SER A 225 18.11 -8.04 2.24
C SER A 225 16.81 -7.25 2.42
N VAL A 226 16.72 -6.08 1.78
CA VAL A 226 15.47 -5.31 1.75
C VAL A 226 14.57 -5.86 0.65
N ARG A 227 13.28 -6.03 0.97
CA ARG A 227 12.26 -6.56 0.08
C ARG A 227 11.01 -5.69 0.05
N VAL A 228 10.20 -5.83 -0.99
CA VAL A 228 8.85 -5.22 -1.09
C VAL A 228 7.79 -6.34 -1.16
N PRO A 229 7.54 -7.05 -0.05
CA PRO A 229 6.68 -8.23 -0.06
C PRO A 229 5.23 -7.92 -0.45
N GLN A 230 4.76 -6.73 -0.10
CA GLN A 230 3.38 -6.31 -0.34
C GLN A 230 3.24 -5.45 -1.61
N ARG A 231 4.22 -5.52 -2.54
CA ARG A 231 4.25 -4.71 -3.79
C ARG A 231 2.93 -4.75 -4.57
N PHE A 232 2.29 -5.91 -4.55
CA PHE A 232 1.03 -6.21 -5.24
C PHE A 232 -0.01 -6.80 -4.28
N ALA A 233 -0.04 -6.32 -3.03
CA ALA A 233 -1.02 -6.75 -2.05
C ALA A 233 -2.32 -5.95 -2.13
N TYR A 234 -3.39 -6.58 -1.66
CA TYR A 234 -4.76 -6.06 -1.69
C TYR A 234 -5.47 -6.37 -0.39
N ASP A 235 -6.21 -5.39 0.12
CA ASP A 235 -7.18 -5.58 1.18
C ASP A 235 -8.58 -5.40 0.60
N TRP A 236 -9.40 -6.45 0.71
CA TRP A 236 -10.80 -6.41 0.27
C TRP A 236 -11.76 -6.44 1.44
N ALA A 237 -12.58 -5.39 1.53
CA ALA A 237 -13.67 -5.27 2.50
C ALA A 237 -15.01 -5.51 1.79
N MET A 238 -15.88 -6.32 2.39
CA MET A 238 -17.19 -6.56 1.79
C MET A 238 -18.09 -5.34 2.00
N LEU A 239 -18.93 -5.05 1.01
CA LEU A 239 -20.00 -4.07 1.14
C LEU A 239 -21.34 -4.78 1.23
N GLY A 240 -22.18 -4.33 2.17
CA GLY A 240 -23.60 -4.65 2.21
C GLY A 240 -24.35 -4.11 0.99
N ALA A 241 -25.62 -4.50 0.85
CA ALA A 241 -26.47 -4.09 -0.27
C ALA A 241 -26.68 -2.56 -0.35
N ASP A 242 -26.49 -1.85 0.76
CA ASP A 242 -26.57 -0.39 0.86
C ASP A 242 -25.22 0.31 0.68
N GLY A 243 -24.14 -0.44 0.41
CA GLY A 243 -22.81 0.09 0.17
C GLY A 243 -21.94 0.30 1.40
N LYS A 244 -22.38 -0.16 2.58
CA LYS A 244 -21.65 0.01 3.84
C LYS A 244 -20.83 -1.22 4.18
N ALA A 245 -19.68 -1.02 4.83
CA ALA A 245 -18.83 -2.12 5.29
C ALA A 245 -19.34 -2.78 6.58
N TYR A 246 -20.13 -2.06 7.38
CA TYR A 246 -20.78 -2.57 8.59
C TYR A 246 -22.11 -1.86 8.86
N HIS A 247 -22.92 -2.43 9.76
CA HIS A 247 -24.15 -1.82 10.27
C HIS A 247 -24.26 -1.90 11.78
N GLY A 248 -24.76 -0.85 12.43
CA GLY A 248 -24.95 -0.83 13.88
C GLY A 248 -23.65 -0.57 14.62
N ASP A 249 -23.39 -1.32 15.68
CA ASP A 249 -22.23 -1.10 16.56
C ASP A 249 -20.92 -1.50 15.86
N SER A 250 -20.10 -0.50 15.50
CA SER A 250 -18.80 -0.68 14.83
C SER A 250 -17.78 -1.44 15.69
N THR A 251 -18.06 -1.67 16.98
CA THR A 251 -17.17 -2.41 17.88
C THR A 251 -17.38 -3.91 17.86
N ARG A 252 -18.30 -4.39 17.04
CA ARG A 252 -18.61 -5.81 16.90
C ARG A 252 -18.24 -6.32 15.52
N ASN A 253 -17.40 -7.35 15.46
CA ASN A 253 -17.03 -7.96 14.19
C ASN A 253 -18.25 -8.49 13.42
N GLU A 254 -19.25 -9.04 14.11
CA GLU A 254 -20.46 -9.58 13.47
C GLU A 254 -21.27 -8.54 12.68
N ASN A 255 -21.04 -7.26 12.94
CA ASN A 255 -21.71 -6.17 12.25
C ASN A 255 -21.04 -5.80 10.93
N TYR A 256 -19.80 -6.27 10.67
CA TYR A 256 -19.11 -6.06 9.40
C TYR A 256 -19.58 -7.09 8.37
N ALA A 257 -20.00 -6.64 7.18
CA ALA A 257 -20.62 -7.47 6.15
C ALA A 257 -19.73 -8.65 5.72
N GLY A 258 -18.41 -8.46 5.73
CA GLY A 258 -17.43 -9.45 5.31
C GLY A 258 -17.05 -10.47 6.39
N PHE A 259 -17.36 -10.22 7.67
CA PHE A 259 -16.92 -11.08 8.75
C PHE A 259 -17.52 -12.48 8.62
N GLY A 260 -16.67 -13.51 8.62
CA GLY A 260 -17.09 -14.90 8.42
C GLY A 260 -17.37 -15.29 6.96
N ALA A 261 -17.22 -14.38 5.98
CA ALA A 261 -17.42 -14.69 4.57
C ALA A 261 -16.42 -15.77 4.10
N PRO A 262 -16.84 -16.74 3.25
CA PRO A 262 -15.94 -17.81 2.80
C PRO A 262 -14.78 -17.30 1.94
N VAL A 263 -13.58 -17.82 2.19
CA VAL A 263 -12.36 -17.60 1.40
C VAL A 263 -12.06 -18.84 0.57
N TYR A 264 -11.82 -18.64 -0.72
CA TYR A 264 -11.64 -19.69 -1.71
C TYR A 264 -10.19 -19.78 -2.20
N ALA A 265 -9.70 -21.00 -2.41
CA ALA A 265 -8.43 -21.23 -3.09
C ALA A 265 -8.49 -20.68 -4.53
N VAL A 266 -7.54 -19.81 -4.90
CA VAL A 266 -7.54 -19.11 -6.20
C VAL A 266 -6.98 -19.96 -7.35
N ALA A 267 -6.31 -21.06 -6.99
CA ALA A 267 -5.69 -22.02 -7.89
C ALA A 267 -5.57 -23.39 -7.17
N ASP A 268 -5.25 -24.43 -7.92
CA ASP A 268 -4.79 -25.70 -7.35
C ASP A 268 -3.41 -25.48 -6.72
N GLY A 269 -3.12 -26.17 -5.61
CA GLY A 269 -1.82 -26.05 -4.95
C GLY A 269 -1.71 -26.84 -3.65
N ILE A 270 -0.59 -26.64 -2.95
CA ILE A 270 -0.31 -27.26 -1.65
C ILE A 270 -0.21 -26.17 -0.58
N VAL A 271 -0.86 -26.36 0.57
CA VAL A 271 -0.70 -25.46 1.72
C VAL A 271 0.73 -25.57 2.24
N ALA A 272 1.56 -24.56 1.96
CA ALA A 272 2.95 -24.54 2.40
C ALA A 272 3.09 -24.10 3.86
N ASP A 273 2.20 -23.23 4.33
CA ASP A 273 2.15 -22.80 5.71
C ASP A 273 0.75 -22.35 6.10
N ALA A 274 0.45 -22.42 7.40
CA ALA A 274 -0.81 -21.98 7.95
C ALA A 274 -0.63 -21.60 9.42
N GLN A 275 -1.32 -20.54 9.84
CA GLN A 275 -1.36 -20.11 11.24
C GLN A 275 -2.80 -19.90 11.66
N GLU A 276 -3.12 -20.40 12.85
CA GLU A 276 -4.43 -20.28 13.47
C GLU A 276 -4.29 -19.89 14.96
N ASP A 277 -5.42 -19.65 15.63
CA ASP A 277 -5.56 -19.27 17.04
C ASP A 277 -5.07 -17.85 17.42
N VAL A 278 -4.73 -17.00 16.45
CA VAL A 278 -4.63 -15.55 16.71
C VAL A 278 -6.03 -15.00 17.00
N PRO A 279 -6.27 -14.33 18.15
CA PRO A 279 -7.58 -13.79 18.47
C PRO A 279 -8.03 -12.66 17.53
N GLU A 280 -9.34 -12.49 17.40
CA GLU A 280 -9.94 -11.32 16.75
C GLU A 280 -9.65 -10.03 17.50
N ASN A 281 -9.44 -8.95 16.76
CA ASN A 281 -9.49 -7.61 17.32
C ASN A 281 -10.94 -7.20 17.62
N VAL A 282 -11.10 -6.21 18.49
CA VAL A 282 -12.36 -5.48 18.66
C VAL A 282 -12.29 -4.24 17.75
N PRO A 283 -13.01 -4.22 16.62
CA PRO A 283 -12.98 -3.10 15.69
C PRO A 283 -13.49 -1.78 16.33
N PRO A 284 -13.26 -0.61 15.72
CA PRO A 284 -12.34 -0.33 14.63
C PRO A 284 -10.87 -0.29 15.11
N LEU A 285 -10.58 -0.81 16.31
CA LEU A 285 -9.27 -0.74 16.94
C LEU A 285 -8.53 -2.05 16.80
N MET A 286 -7.21 -1.97 16.85
CA MET A 286 -6.35 -3.13 16.98
C MET A 286 -6.09 -3.41 18.45
N THR A 287 -6.93 -4.23 19.06
CA THR A 287 -6.87 -4.51 20.51
C THR A 287 -5.91 -5.64 20.87
N VAL A 288 -5.51 -6.48 19.92
CA VAL A 288 -4.53 -7.55 20.13
C VAL A 288 -3.12 -6.98 19.96
N PRO A 289 -2.22 -7.12 20.96
CA PRO A 289 -0.85 -6.61 20.86
C PRO A 289 -0.10 -7.19 19.67
N ARG A 290 0.51 -6.31 18.87
CA ARG A 290 1.32 -6.69 17.72
C ARG A 290 2.66 -7.26 18.12
N THR A 291 2.99 -8.39 17.54
CA THR A 291 4.28 -9.06 17.64
C THR A 291 4.72 -9.51 16.25
N ALA A 292 6.00 -9.85 16.09
CA ALA A 292 6.49 -10.43 14.85
C ALA A 292 5.77 -11.74 14.45
N LYS A 293 5.14 -12.45 15.42
CA LYS A 293 4.47 -13.74 15.20
C LYS A 293 3.01 -13.59 14.73
N ASN A 294 2.31 -12.53 15.14
CA ASN A 294 0.87 -12.39 14.89
C ASN A 294 0.52 -11.21 13.98
N VAL A 295 1.50 -10.47 13.46
CA VAL A 295 1.25 -9.29 12.60
C VAL A 295 0.41 -9.64 11.36
N THR A 296 0.55 -10.85 10.84
CA THR A 296 -0.19 -11.39 9.69
C THR A 296 -1.59 -11.94 10.04
N GLY A 297 -1.93 -12.05 11.33
CA GLY A 297 -3.14 -12.70 11.80
C GLY A 297 -3.11 -14.22 11.63
N ASN A 298 -4.30 -14.81 11.54
CA ASN A 298 -4.44 -16.16 11.01
C ASN A 298 -4.27 -16.10 9.49
N PHE A 299 -3.56 -17.07 8.92
CA PHE A 299 -3.23 -17.04 7.50
C PHE A 299 -3.10 -18.42 6.88
N ILE A 300 -3.18 -18.44 5.55
CA ILE A 300 -2.80 -19.59 4.71
C ILE A 300 -1.79 -19.11 3.67
N VAL A 301 -0.72 -19.87 3.47
CA VAL A 301 0.19 -19.77 2.33
C VAL A 301 -0.06 -20.97 1.41
N LEU A 302 -0.56 -20.71 0.22
CA LEU A 302 -0.82 -21.70 -0.83
C LEU A 302 0.32 -21.67 -1.85
N SER A 303 1.16 -22.70 -1.87
CA SER A 303 2.23 -22.87 -2.85
C SER A 303 1.68 -23.41 -4.16
N LEU A 304 2.17 -22.86 -5.27
CA LEU A 304 1.76 -23.17 -6.63
C LEU A 304 2.90 -23.88 -7.37
N GLU A 305 2.55 -24.59 -8.44
CA GLU A 305 3.52 -25.38 -9.23
C GLU A 305 4.66 -24.55 -9.84
N ASN A 306 4.46 -23.26 -10.07
CA ASN A 306 5.46 -22.36 -10.64
C ASN A 306 6.46 -21.79 -9.60
N GLY A 307 6.40 -22.25 -8.35
CA GLY A 307 7.27 -21.81 -7.25
C GLY A 307 6.83 -20.51 -6.57
N MET A 308 5.78 -19.85 -7.06
CA MET A 308 5.15 -18.73 -6.36
C MET A 308 4.18 -19.24 -5.29
N SER A 309 3.77 -18.37 -4.38
CA SER A 309 2.70 -18.66 -3.43
C SER A 309 1.65 -17.56 -3.39
N VAL A 310 0.46 -17.92 -2.93
CA VAL A 310 -0.62 -17.00 -2.59
C VAL A 310 -0.77 -16.95 -1.08
N PHE A 311 -0.79 -15.75 -0.53
CA PHE A 311 -0.99 -15.53 0.90
C PHE A 311 -2.38 -14.95 1.15
N TYR A 312 -3.08 -15.53 2.12
CA TYR A 312 -4.39 -15.10 2.61
C TYR A 312 -4.25 -14.73 4.09
N GLY A 313 -4.41 -13.45 4.43
CA GLY A 313 -4.20 -12.94 5.80
C GLY A 313 -5.49 -12.53 6.50
N HIS A 314 -5.33 -12.14 7.78
CA HIS A 314 -6.42 -11.66 8.64
C HIS A 314 -7.61 -12.62 8.75
N LEU A 315 -7.38 -13.92 8.61
CA LEU A 315 -8.43 -14.93 8.58
C LEU A 315 -9.11 -15.06 9.96
N HIS A 316 -10.36 -15.50 9.93
CA HIS A 316 -11.16 -15.70 11.14
C HIS A 316 -10.55 -16.80 12.01
N THR A 317 -10.53 -16.55 13.31
CA THR A 317 -10.06 -17.46 14.35
C THR A 317 -10.77 -18.81 14.26
N ARG A 318 -10.03 -19.91 14.16
CA ARG A 318 -10.59 -21.29 14.09
C ARG A 318 -11.52 -21.49 12.89
N SER A 319 -11.17 -20.95 11.73
CA SER A 319 -11.96 -21.07 10.51
C SER A 319 -11.25 -21.80 9.38
N LEU A 320 -9.95 -22.07 9.50
CA LEU A 320 -9.19 -22.78 8.48
C LEU A 320 -9.76 -24.20 8.33
N THR A 321 -10.05 -24.59 7.08
CA THR A 321 -10.53 -25.94 6.74
C THR A 321 -9.41 -26.82 6.18
N VAL A 322 -8.19 -26.31 6.22
CA VAL A 322 -6.99 -26.92 5.64
C VAL A 322 -5.81 -26.81 6.59
N ARG A 323 -4.79 -27.65 6.37
CA ARG A 323 -3.56 -27.66 7.16
C ARG A 323 -2.33 -27.74 6.25
N LYS A 324 -1.16 -27.39 6.80
CA LYS A 324 0.14 -27.52 6.12
C LYS A 324 0.32 -28.92 5.51
N GLY A 325 0.78 -28.96 4.26
CA GLY A 325 0.97 -30.16 3.44
C GLY A 325 -0.29 -30.65 2.71
N GLN A 326 -1.46 -30.08 2.97
CA GLN A 326 -2.70 -30.48 2.29
C GLN A 326 -2.76 -29.91 0.87
N ALA A 327 -3.13 -30.77 -0.09
CA ALA A 327 -3.50 -30.33 -1.44
C ALA A 327 -4.91 -29.71 -1.44
N VAL A 328 -5.07 -28.61 -2.17
CA VAL A 328 -6.36 -27.95 -2.36
C VAL A 328 -6.66 -27.79 -3.84
N ARG A 329 -7.95 -27.75 -4.17
CA ARG A 329 -8.42 -27.44 -5.51
C ARG A 329 -8.88 -25.99 -5.59
N LYS A 330 -8.66 -25.36 -6.73
CA LYS A 330 -9.23 -24.05 -7.07
C LYS A 330 -10.73 -24.04 -6.78
N GLY A 331 -11.21 -23.02 -6.09
CA GLY A 331 -12.60 -22.87 -5.68
C GLY A 331 -12.99 -23.66 -4.44
N GLN A 332 -12.07 -24.40 -3.81
CA GLN A 332 -12.29 -25.00 -2.48
C GLN A 332 -12.33 -23.89 -1.43
N ILE A 333 -13.29 -23.96 -0.50
CA ILE A 333 -13.29 -23.10 0.69
C ILE A 333 -12.15 -23.55 1.61
N ILE A 334 -11.27 -22.62 1.95
CA ILE A 334 -10.05 -22.88 2.76
C ILE A 334 -10.07 -22.19 4.13
N ALA A 335 -10.86 -21.12 4.29
CA ALA A 335 -11.00 -20.37 5.53
C ALA A 335 -12.21 -19.42 5.47
N ARG A 336 -12.33 -18.54 6.46
CA ARG A 336 -13.27 -17.41 6.46
C ARG A 336 -12.54 -16.09 6.73
N VAL A 337 -13.09 -14.99 6.23
CA VAL A 337 -12.63 -13.62 6.50
C VAL A 337 -12.78 -13.28 7.97
N GLY A 338 -11.74 -12.72 8.58
CA GLY A 338 -11.73 -12.31 9.98
C GLY A 338 -11.19 -10.89 10.17
N ASN A 339 -10.73 -10.61 11.37
CA ASN A 339 -10.15 -9.34 11.80
C ASN A 339 -8.96 -9.58 12.75
N THR A 340 -8.08 -10.53 12.39
CA THR A 340 -6.94 -10.95 13.24
C THR A 340 -5.62 -10.31 12.83
N GLY A 341 -4.73 -10.09 13.79
CA GLY A 341 -3.40 -9.49 13.53
C GLY A 341 -3.45 -7.99 13.30
N ASN A 342 -2.68 -7.47 12.32
CA ASN A 342 -2.62 -6.05 11.98
C ASN A 342 -3.85 -5.58 11.18
N SER A 343 -5.03 -5.70 11.77
CA SER A 343 -6.32 -5.42 11.13
C SER A 343 -7.22 -4.65 12.08
N SER A 344 -7.90 -3.61 11.57
CA SER A 344 -8.85 -2.77 12.32
C SER A 344 -10.31 -3.12 12.05
N GLY A 345 -10.62 -3.90 11.02
CA GLY A 345 -11.98 -4.31 10.65
C GLY A 345 -11.96 -5.51 9.71
N ALA A 346 -13.09 -6.19 9.53
CA ALA A 346 -13.11 -7.44 8.79
C ALA A 346 -12.79 -7.28 7.30
N HIS A 347 -11.71 -7.91 6.83
CA HIS A 347 -11.27 -7.89 5.43
C HIS A 347 -10.34 -9.05 5.10
N LEU A 348 -10.13 -9.30 3.81
CA LEU A 348 -9.10 -10.23 3.33
C LEU A 348 -7.88 -9.47 2.85
N HIS A 349 -6.74 -9.66 3.51
CA HIS A 349 -5.43 -9.34 2.92
C HIS A 349 -5.02 -10.45 1.96
N PHE A 350 -4.62 -10.08 0.75
CA PHE A 350 -4.26 -11.00 -0.32
C PHE A 350 -3.01 -10.54 -1.06
N GLN A 351 -2.06 -11.45 -1.29
CA GLN A 351 -0.88 -11.15 -2.11
C GLN A 351 -0.30 -12.42 -2.76
N VAL A 352 0.49 -12.23 -3.81
CA VAL A 352 1.30 -13.29 -4.43
C VAL A 352 2.76 -12.99 -4.17
N ASN A 353 3.53 -14.01 -3.80
CA ASN A 353 4.95 -13.89 -3.46
C ASN A 353 5.82 -14.83 -4.32
N ALA A 354 7.09 -14.46 -4.49
CA ALA A 354 8.07 -15.24 -5.26
C ALA A 354 8.52 -16.54 -4.57
N GLY A 355 8.12 -16.76 -3.32
CA GLY A 355 8.41 -17.93 -2.53
C GLY A 355 7.36 -18.12 -1.44
N ASN A 356 7.49 -19.17 -0.63
CA ASN A 356 6.47 -19.61 0.32
C ASN A 356 6.51 -18.85 1.67
N HIS A 357 7.14 -17.68 1.75
CA HIS A 357 7.13 -16.83 2.93
C HIS A 357 6.42 -15.51 2.65
N PHE A 358 5.62 -15.03 3.61
CA PHE A 358 4.98 -13.70 3.56
C PHE A 358 5.94 -12.54 3.22
N TRP A 359 7.22 -12.62 3.61
CA TRP A 359 8.23 -11.59 3.38
C TRP A 359 8.94 -11.72 2.02
N ASP A 360 8.61 -12.73 1.22
CA ASP A 360 9.17 -12.89 -0.13
C ASP A 360 8.67 -11.81 -1.10
N GLU A 361 9.42 -11.55 -2.17
CA GLU A 361 9.12 -10.48 -3.13
C GLU A 361 7.72 -10.57 -3.71
N GLY A 362 6.94 -9.49 -3.58
CA GLY A 362 5.59 -9.40 -4.13
C GLY A 362 5.60 -9.53 -5.65
N GLN A 363 4.74 -10.39 -6.19
CA GLN A 363 4.59 -10.68 -7.62
C GLN A 363 3.23 -10.20 -8.15
N PRO A 364 3.17 -9.71 -9.39
CA PRO A 364 1.90 -9.32 -10.00
C PRO A 364 1.10 -10.58 -10.36
N PHE A 365 -0.22 -10.43 -10.35
CA PHE A 365 -1.17 -11.45 -10.75
C PHE A 365 -2.29 -10.82 -11.58
N LEU A 366 -3.16 -11.62 -12.19
CA LEU A 366 -4.32 -11.15 -12.92
C LEU A 366 -5.51 -11.99 -12.50
N PHE A 367 -6.68 -11.38 -12.36
CA PHE A 367 -7.90 -12.16 -12.27
C PHE A 367 -8.40 -12.55 -13.66
N ARG A 368 -8.82 -13.81 -13.81
CA ARG A 368 -9.40 -14.33 -15.05
C ARG A 368 -10.61 -13.51 -15.50
N VAL A 369 -11.49 -13.22 -14.56
CA VAL A 369 -12.65 -12.36 -14.76
C VAL A 369 -13.15 -11.84 -13.41
N TYR A 370 -13.61 -10.59 -13.40
CA TYR A 370 -14.44 -10.01 -12.35
C TYR A 370 -15.32 -8.92 -12.95
N LYS A 371 -16.37 -8.53 -12.23
CA LYS A 371 -17.24 -7.41 -12.61
C LYS A 371 -16.83 -6.19 -11.78
N LYS A 372 -16.55 -5.05 -12.41
CA LYS A 372 -16.43 -3.76 -11.73
C LYS A 372 -17.80 -3.09 -11.75
N VAL A 373 -18.41 -3.00 -10.57
CA VAL A 373 -19.79 -2.52 -10.38
C VAL A 373 -19.85 -1.08 -9.88
N GLY A 374 -18.71 -0.48 -9.56
CA GLY A 374 -18.62 0.92 -9.21
C GLY A 374 -17.26 1.33 -8.69
N LYS A 375 -17.20 2.52 -8.10
CA LYS A 375 -15.99 3.08 -7.47
C LYS A 375 -16.34 3.94 -6.27
N LEU A 376 -15.55 3.82 -5.21
CA LEU A 376 -15.58 4.70 -4.04
C LEU A 376 -14.46 5.74 -4.14
N SER A 377 -14.71 6.93 -3.57
CA SER A 377 -13.67 7.94 -3.45
C SER A 377 -12.63 7.50 -2.40
N PRO A 378 -11.38 7.98 -2.46
CA PRO A 378 -10.39 7.68 -1.42
C PRO A 378 -10.86 8.02 0.00
N ALA A 379 -11.65 9.09 0.16
CA ALA A 379 -12.22 9.48 1.43
C ALA A 379 -13.18 8.42 1.96
N ASP A 380 -14.06 7.88 1.10
CA ASP A 380 -15.05 6.88 1.50
C ASP A 380 -14.41 5.52 1.79
N VAL A 381 -13.37 5.14 1.03
CA VAL A 381 -12.60 3.91 1.27
C VAL A 381 -11.95 3.93 2.66
N SER A 382 -11.36 5.06 3.06
CA SER A 382 -10.63 5.17 4.32
C SER A 382 -11.50 5.03 5.58
N ARG A 383 -12.81 5.27 5.45
CA ARG A 383 -13.70 5.39 6.59
C ARG A 383 -14.28 4.07 7.08
N TRP A 384 -14.18 2.99 6.29
CA TRP A 384 -14.85 1.71 6.59
C TRP A 384 -16.31 1.90 7.05
N SER A 385 -16.99 2.99 6.67
CA SER A 385 -18.02 3.60 7.53
C SER A 385 -19.45 3.14 7.26
N ASP A 386 -20.28 3.31 8.28
CA ASP A 386 -21.74 3.31 8.19
C ASP A 386 -22.34 4.64 7.68
N GLU A 387 -21.53 5.70 7.64
CA GLU A 387 -21.92 7.06 7.21
C GLU A 387 -21.57 7.38 5.73
N GLY A 388 -21.09 6.39 4.97
CA GLY A 388 -20.75 6.56 3.56
C GLY A 388 -21.98 6.59 2.63
N GLU A 389 -21.91 7.37 1.55
CA GLU A 389 -22.88 7.23 0.46
C GLU A 389 -22.73 5.87 -0.23
N ALA A 390 -23.83 5.35 -0.78
CA ALA A 390 -23.77 4.18 -1.64
C ALA A 390 -22.75 4.43 -2.77
N TRP A 391 -21.95 3.41 -3.12
CA TRP A 391 -20.92 3.57 -4.14
C TRP A 391 -21.52 4.07 -5.47
N ASN A 392 -20.71 4.76 -6.28
CA ASN A 392 -21.11 5.18 -7.62
C ASN A 392 -21.29 3.95 -8.51
N ALA A 393 -22.51 3.42 -8.58
CA ALA A 393 -22.82 2.21 -9.29
C ALA A 393 -22.70 2.42 -10.81
N PHE A 394 -21.96 1.54 -11.47
CA PHE A 394 -21.79 1.59 -12.92
C PHE A 394 -22.96 0.92 -13.63
N ARG A 395 -23.51 1.62 -14.63
CA ARG A 395 -24.52 1.10 -15.56
C ARG A 395 -24.08 1.45 -16.99
N PRO A 396 -23.69 0.47 -17.83
CA PRO A 396 -23.62 -0.97 -17.55
C PRO A 396 -22.46 -1.35 -16.61
N VAL A 397 -22.58 -2.51 -15.96
CA VAL A 397 -21.47 -3.15 -15.22
C VAL A 397 -20.32 -3.43 -16.17
N GLN A 398 -19.09 -3.15 -15.74
CA GLN A 398 -17.91 -3.36 -16.56
C GLN A 398 -17.31 -4.73 -16.28
N VAL A 399 -17.23 -5.60 -17.29
CA VAL A 399 -16.58 -6.92 -17.15
C VAL A 399 -15.09 -6.77 -17.42
N GLN A 400 -14.28 -7.01 -16.40
CA GLN A 400 -12.83 -6.95 -16.47
C GLN A 400 -12.26 -8.35 -16.65
N ARG A 401 -11.27 -8.50 -17.52
CA ARG A 401 -10.66 -9.80 -17.85
C ARG A 401 -9.14 -9.67 -17.90
N ARG A 402 -8.45 -10.56 -17.18
CA ARG A 402 -6.98 -10.61 -17.13
C ARG A 402 -6.39 -9.26 -16.72
N LEU A 403 -6.97 -8.66 -15.69
CA LEU A 403 -6.53 -7.39 -15.12
C LEU A 403 -6.41 -7.51 -13.61
N MET A 404 -5.56 -6.68 -13.04
CA MET A 404 -5.51 -6.38 -11.62
C MET A 404 -6.59 -5.36 -11.25
N PRO A 405 -7.23 -5.47 -10.07
CA PRO A 405 -8.07 -4.41 -9.54
C PRO A 405 -7.26 -3.17 -9.14
N VAL A 406 -7.94 -2.02 -9.05
CA VAL A 406 -7.37 -0.73 -8.63
C VAL A 406 -8.00 -0.29 -7.31
N TYR A 407 -7.27 0.51 -6.53
CA TYR A 407 -7.80 1.10 -5.29
C TYR A 407 -9.15 1.82 -5.49
N GLY A 408 -10.07 1.57 -4.55
CA GLY A 408 -11.42 2.11 -4.56
C GLY A 408 -12.38 1.45 -5.55
N ASP A 409 -11.92 0.52 -6.40
CA ASP A 409 -12.83 -0.25 -7.25
C ASP A 409 -13.77 -1.09 -6.37
N VAL A 410 -15.07 -1.05 -6.72
CA VAL A 410 -16.08 -1.95 -6.17
C VAL A 410 -16.26 -3.11 -7.15
N LEU A 411 -15.95 -4.31 -6.66
CA LEU A 411 -15.80 -5.54 -7.41
C LEU A 411 -16.92 -6.50 -7.03
N GLN A 412 -17.56 -7.09 -8.02
CA GLN A 412 -18.41 -8.27 -7.84
C GLN A 412 -17.61 -9.51 -8.27
N PHE A 413 -17.36 -10.39 -7.31
CA PHE A 413 -16.70 -11.67 -7.52
C PHE A 413 -17.71 -12.82 -7.53
N GLY A 414 -17.58 -13.74 -8.49
CA GLY A 414 -18.60 -14.75 -8.76
C GLY A 414 -19.73 -14.22 -9.64
N ASP A 415 -20.69 -15.08 -9.94
CA ASP A 415 -21.85 -14.75 -10.79
C ASP A 415 -22.84 -13.82 -10.10
#